data_AF-A0A8T4TSJ5-F1
#
_entry.id   AF-A0A8T4TSJ5-F1
#
_cell.length_a   1.000
_cell.length_b   1.000
_cell.length_c   1.000
_cell.angle_alpha   90.00
_cell.angle_beta   90.00
_cell.angle_gamma   90.00
#
_symmetry.space_group_name_H-M   'P 1'
#
loop_
_entity.id
_entity.type
_entity.pdbx_description
1 polymer ?
#
loop_
_entity_poly.entity_id
_entity_poly.type
_entity_poly.pdbx_seq_one_letter_code
_entity_poly.pdbx_strand_id
1 'polypeptide(L)'
;MEKSTRVLLFLIVFVLFLIPVINASIFDNSFIKWLSGKATQSASANITVGGIAPIIFNVSIIGATQSITEGGLTNVTFYFRVLDIDGTGDLNDATARGAFNSSGEVTRRNDTCAPVGNINSTVREYVCRVGLYWFDGAGAWNINASIADNNNLGITNTSANFTLSLTTAFSIGPSALTWATLNTSSLNETSNNDPMLLNNTGNKNITTPSIQVTVINLIGETNASQYLNASNFTVDLDTGGSNIECLTNASTGARKLY
;
A
#
# COMPACT_ATOMS: atom_id res chain seq x y z
N MET A 1 0.44 102.16 44.44
CA MET A 1 -0.14 101.58 43.22
C MET A 1 -1.61 101.29 43.48
N GLU A 2 -2.48 102.14 42.95
CA GLU A 2 -3.92 102.10 43.24
C GLU A 2 -4.56 100.81 42.69
N LYS A 3 -5.63 100.33 43.34
CA LYS A 3 -6.36 99.10 42.97
C LYS A 3 -6.71 99.05 41.47
N SER A 4 -6.97 100.21 40.87
CA SER A 4 -7.26 100.39 39.44
C SER A 4 -6.09 99.95 38.54
N THR A 5 -4.85 100.27 38.92
CA THR A 5 -3.65 99.93 38.13
C THR A 5 -3.35 98.44 38.15
N ARG A 6 -3.70 97.72 39.23
CA ARG A 6 -3.49 96.26 39.34
C ARG A 6 -4.47 95.46 38.49
N VAL A 7 -5.73 95.90 38.43
CA VAL A 7 -6.76 95.23 37.63
C VAL A 7 -6.48 95.43 36.14
N LEU A 8 -6.05 96.63 35.73
CA LEU A 8 -5.69 96.91 34.35
C LEU A 8 -4.48 96.08 33.88
N LEU A 9 -3.45 95.93 34.74
CA LEU A 9 -2.29 95.11 34.41
C LEU A 9 -2.65 93.62 34.29
N PHE A 10 -3.54 93.12 35.15
CA PHE A 10 -3.98 91.73 35.13
C PHE A 10 -4.83 91.42 33.89
N LEU A 11 -5.70 92.35 33.48
CA LEU A 11 -6.48 92.24 32.24
C LEU A 11 -5.59 92.28 30.99
N ILE A 12 -4.56 93.13 30.96
CA ILE A 12 -3.61 93.18 29.83
C ILE A 12 -2.83 91.88 29.72
N VAL A 13 -2.37 91.29 30.83
CA VAL A 13 -1.66 90.01 30.84
C VAL A 13 -2.58 88.84 30.45
N PHE A 14 -3.84 88.85 30.90
CA PHE A 14 -4.82 87.80 30.58
C PHE A 14 -5.28 87.87 29.11
N VAL A 15 -5.42 89.06 28.54
CA VAL A 15 -5.71 89.26 27.11
C VAL A 15 -4.53 88.86 26.24
N LEU A 16 -3.28 89.07 26.68
CA LEU A 16 -2.09 88.56 26.00
C LEU A 16 -1.97 87.03 26.03
N PHE A 17 -2.60 86.35 27.00
CA PHE A 17 -2.64 84.89 27.09
C PHE A 17 -3.80 84.24 26.30
N LEU A 18 -4.81 85.02 25.90
CA LEU A 18 -5.97 84.56 25.14
C LEU A 18 -5.87 84.82 23.62
N ILE A 19 -4.82 85.49 23.15
CA ILE A 19 -4.50 85.48 21.73
C ILE A 19 -4.07 84.05 21.39
N PRO A 20 -4.80 83.31 20.53
CA PRO A 20 -4.29 82.04 20.05
C PRO A 20 -2.97 82.36 19.34
N VAL A 21 -1.87 81.83 19.86
CA VAL A 21 -0.60 81.80 19.14
C VAL A 21 -0.81 80.84 17.98
N ILE A 22 -1.42 81.33 16.91
CA ILE A 22 -1.46 80.68 15.60
C ILE A 22 -0.12 81.00 14.90
N ASN A 23 0.98 80.69 15.58
CA ASN A 23 2.25 80.46 14.91
C ASN A 23 2.33 78.96 14.71
N ALA A 24 2.25 78.53 13.45
CA ALA A 24 2.28 77.14 12.99
C ALA A 24 3.61 76.39 13.26
N SER A 25 4.31 76.72 14.34
CA SER A 25 5.62 76.18 14.70
C SER A 25 5.74 75.73 16.17
N ILE A 26 4.81 76.09 17.07
CA ILE A 26 4.81 75.55 18.45
C ILE A 26 4.10 74.19 18.52
N PHE A 27 3.16 73.94 17.61
CA PHE A 27 2.64 72.60 17.30
C PHE A 27 3.34 72.01 16.07
N ASP A 28 4.64 72.28 15.93
CA ASP A 28 5.41 71.59 14.90
C ASP A 28 5.26 70.08 15.08
N ASN A 29 5.26 69.40 13.94
CA ASN A 29 5.04 67.98 13.72
C ASN A 29 5.82 67.11 14.72
N SER A 30 6.90 67.65 15.29
CA SER A 30 7.76 67.09 16.33
C SER A 30 7.04 66.84 17.67
N PHE A 31 6.25 67.78 18.19
CA PHE A 31 5.53 67.61 19.46
C PHE A 31 4.39 66.60 19.33
N ILE A 32 3.65 66.66 18.22
CA ILE A 32 2.61 65.66 17.91
C ILE A 32 3.23 64.29 17.60
N LYS A 33 4.38 64.19 16.92
CA LYS A 33 5.09 62.91 16.70
C LYS A 33 5.59 62.26 18.00
N TRP A 34 5.99 63.07 18.98
CA TRP A 34 6.38 62.59 20.30
C TRP A 34 5.17 62.05 21.09
N LEU A 35 4.02 62.75 21.06
CA LEU A 35 2.78 62.29 21.71
C LEU A 35 2.09 61.13 20.98
N SER A 36 2.21 61.04 19.65
CA SER A 36 1.48 60.05 18.84
C SER A 36 2.14 58.67 18.82
N GLY A 37 3.26 58.47 19.53
CA GLY A 37 3.97 57.20 19.55
C GLY A 37 4.17 56.63 18.14
N LYS A 38 4.58 57.47 17.18
CA LYS A 38 4.86 56.97 15.83
C LYS A 38 6.08 56.06 15.93
N ALA A 39 5.83 54.76 16.05
CA ALA A 39 6.84 53.74 15.89
C ALA A 39 7.42 53.90 14.48
N THR A 40 8.64 54.43 14.38
CA THR A 40 9.43 54.49 13.14
C THR A 40 10.04 53.13 12.80
N GLN A 41 9.69 52.08 13.54
CA GLN A 41 10.10 50.72 13.26
C GLN A 41 8.95 50.02 12.54
N SER A 42 9.16 49.69 11.28
CA SER A 42 8.37 48.69 10.59
C SER A 42 8.50 47.38 11.38
N ALA A 43 7.49 47.04 12.16
CA ALA A 43 7.39 45.72 12.76
C ALA A 43 6.94 44.76 11.64
N SER A 44 7.86 43.97 11.11
CA SER A 44 7.50 42.84 10.26
C SER A 44 6.93 41.74 11.16
N ALA A 45 5.60 41.60 11.18
CA ALA A 45 4.97 40.44 11.76
C ALA A 45 5.04 39.30 10.73
N ASN A 46 5.87 38.29 11.00
CA ASN A 46 5.79 37.03 10.26
C ASN A 46 4.59 36.26 10.79
N ILE A 47 3.43 36.43 10.14
CA ILE A 47 2.27 35.58 10.37
C ILE A 47 2.50 34.32 9.54
N THR A 48 2.97 33.26 10.19
CA THR A 48 2.99 31.93 9.58
C THR A 48 1.58 31.35 9.75
N VAL A 49 0.79 31.35 8.68
CA VAL A 49 -0.38 30.49 8.62
C VAL A 49 0.16 29.07 8.45
N GLY A 50 -0.07 28.19 9.43
CA GLY A 50 0.35 26.80 9.33
C GLY A 50 -0.38 26.11 8.17
N GLY A 51 0.31 25.22 7.47
CA GLY A 51 -0.30 24.40 6.41
C GLY A 51 -1.43 23.53 6.95
N ILE A 52 -2.36 23.19 6.07
CA ILE A 52 -3.52 22.36 6.34
C ILE A 52 -3.24 20.97 5.78
N ALA A 53 -3.33 19.95 6.65
CA ALA A 53 -3.06 18.58 6.26
C ALA A 53 -3.93 18.13 5.06
N PRO A 54 -3.37 17.35 4.13
CA PRO A 54 -4.10 16.83 2.98
C PRO A 54 -5.15 15.78 3.39
N ILE A 55 -6.12 15.53 2.52
CA ILE A 55 -7.20 14.56 2.72
C ILE A 55 -7.22 13.57 1.56
N ILE A 56 -7.08 12.28 1.85
CA ILE A 56 -7.39 11.22 0.88
C ILE A 56 -8.89 10.93 0.96
N PHE A 57 -9.66 11.42 0.00
CA PHE A 57 -11.13 11.31 0.00
C PHE A 57 -11.65 10.19 -0.92
N ASN A 58 -10.80 9.64 -1.78
CA ASN A 58 -11.18 8.56 -2.68
C ASN A 58 -10.01 7.58 -2.86
N VAL A 59 -10.31 6.29 -2.74
CA VAL A 59 -9.43 5.18 -3.06
C VAL A 59 -10.22 4.22 -3.95
N SER A 60 -9.67 3.87 -5.11
CA SER A 60 -10.33 3.02 -6.11
C SER A 60 -9.36 1.98 -6.66
N ILE A 61 -9.81 0.74 -6.82
CA ILE A 61 -9.01 -0.36 -7.35
C ILE A 61 -9.56 -0.83 -8.70
N ILE A 62 -8.68 -1.28 -9.60
CA ILE A 62 -9.11 -1.91 -10.86
C ILE A 62 -9.56 -3.33 -10.56
N GLY A 63 -10.88 -3.55 -10.50
CA GLY A 63 -11.48 -4.85 -10.20
C GLY A 63 -11.55 -5.13 -8.70
N ALA A 64 -12.74 -5.46 -8.21
CA ALA A 64 -12.96 -5.81 -6.80
C ALA A 64 -12.34 -7.18 -6.42
N THR A 65 -12.00 -8.00 -7.42
CA THR A 65 -11.40 -9.32 -7.25
C THR A 65 -10.10 -9.41 -8.02
N GLN A 66 -9.05 -9.89 -7.35
CA GLN A 66 -7.71 -10.08 -7.91
C GLN A 66 -7.35 -11.56 -7.85
N SER A 67 -6.48 -12.02 -8.75
CA SER A 67 -5.92 -13.38 -8.73
C SER A 67 -4.41 -13.31 -8.63
N ILE A 68 -3.79 -14.38 -8.12
CA ILE A 68 -2.33 -14.53 -8.15
C ILE A 68 -1.86 -14.98 -9.54
N THR A 69 -0.55 -14.86 -9.76
CA THR A 69 0.18 -15.49 -10.86
C THR A 69 0.90 -16.68 -10.27
N GLU A 70 0.69 -17.86 -10.83
CA GLU A 70 1.26 -19.10 -10.30
C GLU A 70 2.78 -19.02 -10.14
N GLY A 71 3.29 -19.35 -8.96
CA GLY A 71 4.72 -19.32 -8.64
C GLY A 71 5.38 -17.94 -8.73
N GLY A 72 4.59 -16.87 -8.91
CA GLY A 72 5.08 -15.54 -9.25
C GLY A 72 4.62 -14.42 -8.32
N LEU A 73 4.79 -13.20 -8.82
CA LEU A 73 4.36 -11.95 -8.19
C LEU A 73 3.30 -11.30 -9.08
N THR A 74 2.16 -10.92 -8.49
CA THR A 74 1.12 -10.15 -9.18
C THR A 74 1.11 -8.72 -8.67
N ASN A 75 1.28 -7.75 -9.57
CA ASN A 75 1.18 -6.34 -9.21
C ASN A 75 -0.27 -5.88 -9.33
N VAL A 76 -0.91 -5.63 -8.19
CA VAL A 76 -2.26 -5.06 -8.15
C VAL A 76 -2.16 -3.53 -8.15
N THR A 77 -2.92 -2.90 -9.04
CA THR A 77 -2.91 -1.45 -9.22
C THR A 77 -4.17 -0.83 -8.61
N PHE A 78 -3.97 0.23 -7.82
CA PHE A 78 -5.06 1.07 -7.32
C PHE A 78 -4.68 2.54 -7.43
N TYR A 79 -5.70 3.39 -7.37
CA TYR A 79 -5.60 4.83 -7.46
C TYR A 79 -6.17 5.46 -6.19
N PHE A 80 -5.63 6.61 -5.81
CA PHE A 80 -6.23 7.42 -4.77
C PHE A 80 -6.12 8.90 -5.11
N ARG A 81 -7.08 9.68 -4.62
CA ARG A 81 -7.16 11.13 -4.85
C ARG A 81 -6.98 11.87 -3.54
N VAL A 82 -6.14 12.88 -3.60
CA VAL A 82 -5.72 13.70 -2.48
C VAL A 82 -6.23 15.12 -2.72
N LEU A 83 -6.94 15.66 -1.75
CA LEU A 83 -7.31 17.08 -1.68
C LEU A 83 -6.34 17.78 -0.72
N ASP A 84 -5.70 18.82 -1.21
CA ASP A 84 -4.85 19.73 -0.45
C ASP A 84 -5.34 21.16 -0.69
N ILE A 85 -5.81 21.82 0.37
CA ILE A 85 -6.41 23.15 0.27
C ILE A 85 -5.36 24.25 0.04
N ASP A 86 -4.10 24.01 0.42
CA ASP A 86 -2.97 24.90 0.16
C ASP A 86 -2.42 24.71 -1.27
N GLY A 87 -2.88 23.65 -1.94
CA GLY A 87 -2.71 23.38 -3.36
C GLY A 87 -1.83 22.16 -3.61
N THR A 88 -1.99 21.54 -4.78
CA THR A 88 -1.26 20.30 -5.12
C THR A 88 0.26 20.46 -5.16
N GLY A 89 0.77 21.70 -5.24
CA GLY A 89 2.20 21.97 -5.14
C GLY A 89 2.76 21.77 -3.73
N ASP A 90 1.92 21.77 -2.69
CA ASP A 90 2.34 21.53 -1.32
C ASP A 90 2.44 20.04 -0.96
N LEU A 91 1.89 19.16 -1.81
CA LEU A 91 2.01 17.71 -1.62
C LEU A 91 3.44 17.22 -1.83
N ASN A 92 3.94 16.43 -0.88
CA ASN A 92 5.23 15.77 -1.00
C ASN A 92 5.06 14.39 -1.65
N ASP A 93 5.20 14.33 -2.97
CA ASP A 93 5.06 13.10 -3.76
C ASP A 93 5.98 11.95 -3.27
N ALA A 94 7.15 12.28 -2.71
CA ALA A 94 8.09 11.29 -2.19
C ALA A 94 7.59 10.60 -0.92
N THR A 95 6.48 11.04 -0.32
CA THR A 95 5.81 10.43 0.84
C THR A 95 4.57 9.62 0.47
N ALA A 96 4.20 9.57 -0.81
CA ALA A 96 3.07 8.77 -1.27
C ALA A 96 3.38 7.26 -1.14
N ARG A 97 2.55 6.54 -0.38
CA ARG A 97 2.71 5.11 -0.09
C ARG A 97 1.39 4.36 -0.32
N GLY A 98 1.52 3.08 -0.69
CA GLY A 98 0.41 2.16 -0.79
C GLY A 98 0.72 0.85 -0.08
N ALA A 99 -0.24 0.31 0.65
CA ALA A 99 -0.10 -0.98 1.30
C ALA A 99 -1.40 -1.80 1.27
N PHE A 100 -1.25 -3.12 1.30
CA PHE A 100 -2.32 -4.07 1.48
C PHE A 100 -2.14 -4.82 2.79
N ASN A 101 -3.25 -4.96 3.52
CA ASN A 101 -3.29 -5.65 4.80
C ASN A 101 -4.39 -6.70 4.81
N SER A 102 -4.04 -7.91 5.21
CA SER A 102 -4.97 -8.98 5.55
C SER A 102 -4.60 -9.55 6.91
N SER A 103 -5.59 -10.05 7.66
CA SER A 103 -5.36 -10.60 8.99
C SER A 103 -4.53 -11.87 8.90
N GLY A 104 -3.45 -11.96 9.68
CA GLY A 104 -2.53 -13.10 9.66
C GLY A 104 -1.51 -13.09 8.52
N GLU A 105 -1.56 -12.10 7.64
CA GLU A 105 -0.64 -11.96 6.50
C GLU A 105 0.40 -10.87 6.74
N VAL A 106 1.53 -10.97 6.02
CA VAL A 106 2.52 -9.90 5.98
C VAL A 106 1.97 -8.72 5.17
N THR A 107 2.02 -7.50 5.72
CA THR A 107 1.69 -6.28 4.98
C THR A 107 2.52 -6.17 3.71
N ARG A 108 1.85 -6.09 2.57
CA ARG A 108 2.49 -5.81 1.28
C ARG A 108 2.49 -4.31 1.06
N ARG A 109 3.64 -3.71 0.77
CA ARG A 109 3.75 -2.26 0.56
C ARG A 109 4.54 -1.91 -0.68
N ASN A 110 4.19 -0.78 -1.28
CA ASN A 110 5.02 -0.05 -2.21
C ASN A 110 5.26 1.34 -1.65
N ASP A 111 6.54 1.64 -1.41
CA ASP A 111 6.97 2.90 -0.83
C ASP A 111 7.08 4.04 -1.86
N THR A 112 6.65 3.81 -3.10
CA THR A 112 6.71 4.74 -4.22
C THR A 112 5.42 4.68 -5.04
N CYS A 113 4.44 5.52 -4.67
CA CYS A 113 3.27 5.75 -5.52
C CYS A 113 3.50 6.98 -6.39
N ALA A 114 3.23 6.84 -7.69
CA ALA A 114 3.52 7.89 -8.66
C ALA A 114 2.32 8.84 -8.80
N PRO A 115 2.54 10.16 -8.93
CA PRO A 115 1.49 11.07 -9.33
C PRO A 115 1.08 10.77 -10.78
N VAL A 116 -0.23 10.67 -11.02
CA VAL A 116 -0.80 10.54 -12.37
C VAL A 116 -0.96 11.93 -12.99
N GLY A 117 -1.41 12.89 -12.19
CA GLY A 117 -1.60 14.27 -12.60
C GLY A 117 -2.50 15.04 -11.65
N ASN A 118 -2.56 16.35 -11.86
CA ASN A 118 -3.48 17.24 -11.16
C ASN A 118 -4.86 17.15 -11.83
N ILE A 119 -5.91 16.87 -11.05
CA ILE A 119 -7.30 16.98 -11.51
C ILE A 119 -7.71 18.47 -11.55
N ASN A 120 -7.27 19.24 -10.55
CA ASN A 120 -7.41 20.69 -10.48
C ASN A 120 -6.30 21.28 -9.59
N SER A 121 -6.39 22.56 -9.19
CA SER A 121 -5.36 23.23 -8.39
C SER A 121 -5.14 22.65 -6.99
N THR A 122 -6.16 22.00 -6.41
CA THR A 122 -6.15 21.46 -5.04
C THR A 122 -6.25 19.93 -5.00
N VAL A 123 -6.52 19.26 -6.12
CA VAL A 123 -6.68 17.80 -6.17
C VAL A 123 -5.68 17.14 -7.11
N ARG A 124 -4.96 16.15 -6.60
CA ARG A 124 -4.04 15.29 -7.36
C ARG A 124 -4.42 13.82 -7.25
N GLU A 125 -4.23 13.08 -8.34
CA GLU A 125 -4.42 11.63 -8.38
C GLU A 125 -3.07 10.91 -8.40
N TYR A 126 -3.01 9.81 -7.66
CA TYR A 126 -1.83 8.94 -7.56
C TYR A 126 -2.18 7.52 -7.96
N VAL A 127 -1.19 6.81 -8.48
CA VAL A 127 -1.26 5.38 -8.79
C VAL A 127 -0.23 4.62 -7.94
N CYS A 128 -0.69 3.54 -7.31
CA CYS A 128 0.15 2.61 -6.58
C CYS A 128 0.08 1.23 -7.23
N ARG A 129 1.23 0.54 -7.29
CA ARG A 129 1.32 -0.87 -7.68
C ARG A 129 1.91 -1.66 -6.53
N VAL A 130 1.13 -2.49 -5.87
CA VAL A 130 1.61 -3.29 -4.74
C VAL A 130 1.63 -4.76 -5.16
N GLY A 131 2.76 -5.42 -4.90
CA GLY A 131 2.98 -6.80 -5.26
C GLY A 131 2.37 -7.77 -4.25
N LEU A 132 1.58 -8.72 -4.75
CA LEU A 132 1.09 -9.90 -4.03
C LEU A 132 1.85 -11.13 -4.53
N TYR A 133 2.38 -11.92 -3.62
CA TYR A 133 3.03 -13.20 -3.95
C TYR A 133 1.99 -14.32 -4.10
N TRP A 134 2.36 -15.33 -4.88
CA TRP A 134 1.53 -16.51 -5.09
C TRP A 134 1.14 -17.28 -3.82
N PHE A 135 1.82 -17.05 -2.70
CA PHE A 135 1.52 -17.66 -1.40
C PHE A 135 0.73 -16.74 -0.45
N ASP A 136 0.36 -15.52 -0.87
CA ASP A 136 -0.48 -14.62 -0.08
C ASP A 136 -1.91 -15.17 0.03
N GLY A 137 -2.43 -15.23 1.26
CA GLY A 137 -3.73 -15.83 1.57
C GLY A 137 -4.91 -15.19 0.83
N ALA A 138 -5.82 -16.05 0.36
CA ALA A 138 -7.08 -15.63 -0.24
C ALA A 138 -8.01 -14.95 0.78
N GLY A 139 -8.90 -14.09 0.31
CA GLY A 139 -9.87 -13.38 1.15
C GLY A 139 -9.80 -11.86 1.00
N ALA A 140 -10.32 -11.13 1.99
CA ALA A 140 -10.40 -9.67 1.95
C ALA A 140 -9.05 -9.02 2.33
N TRP A 141 -8.58 -8.12 1.49
CA TRP A 141 -7.39 -7.30 1.70
C TRP A 141 -7.79 -5.82 1.74
N ASN A 142 -7.44 -5.13 2.83
CA ASN A 142 -7.66 -3.70 2.98
C ASN A 142 -6.56 -2.91 2.25
N ILE A 143 -6.94 -1.81 1.62
CA ILE A 143 -6.03 -0.90 0.93
C ILE A 143 -5.75 0.28 1.83
N ASN A 144 -4.48 0.50 2.14
CA ASN A 144 -4.01 1.65 2.89
C ASN A 144 -3.25 2.57 1.93
N ALA A 145 -3.78 3.76 1.68
CA ALA A 145 -3.10 4.82 0.94
C ALA A 145 -2.65 5.90 1.93
N SER A 146 -1.42 6.40 1.81
CA SER A 146 -0.95 7.51 2.62
C SER A 146 -0.08 8.48 1.83
N ILE A 147 -0.06 9.73 2.29
CA ILE A 147 0.76 10.83 1.76
C ILE A 147 0.88 11.93 2.81
N ALA A 148 1.93 12.74 2.73
CA ALA A 148 2.11 13.96 3.49
C ALA A 148 2.36 15.17 2.58
N ASP A 149 2.11 16.35 3.12
CA ASP A 149 2.54 17.61 2.53
C ASP A 149 4.03 17.91 2.83
N ASN A 150 4.53 19.06 2.36
CA ASN A 150 5.90 19.52 2.60
C ASN A 150 6.15 19.95 4.05
N ASN A 151 5.09 20.14 4.83
CA ASN A 151 5.13 20.42 6.27
C ASN A 151 5.15 19.15 7.12
N ASN A 152 5.19 17.97 6.49
CA ASN A 152 5.10 16.64 7.10
C ASN A 152 3.77 16.34 7.80
N LEU A 153 2.69 17.04 7.43
CA LEU A 153 1.35 16.68 7.87
C LEU A 153 0.85 15.55 6.97
N GLY A 154 0.77 14.35 7.55
CA GLY A 154 0.40 13.13 6.83
C GLY A 154 -1.03 12.68 7.06
N ILE A 155 -1.60 12.02 6.07
CA ILE A 155 -2.91 11.35 6.15
C ILE A 155 -2.80 9.90 5.67
N THR A 156 -3.65 9.03 6.21
CA THR A 156 -3.83 7.65 5.74
C THR A 156 -5.31 7.36 5.58
N ASN A 157 -5.70 6.69 4.50
CA ASN A 157 -7.06 6.22 4.25
C ASN A 157 -7.06 4.70 4.09
N THR A 158 -7.97 4.03 4.81
CA THR A 158 -8.13 2.57 4.82
C THR A 158 -9.55 2.12 4.45
N SER A 159 -10.28 2.95 3.70
CA SER A 159 -11.73 2.76 3.45
C SER A 159 -12.04 1.77 2.33
N ALA A 160 -11.05 1.43 1.50
CA ALA A 160 -11.22 0.54 0.36
C ALA A 160 -10.61 -0.85 0.63
N ASN A 161 -11.16 -1.87 -0.04
CA ASN A 161 -10.67 -3.23 0.01
C ASN A 161 -10.86 -3.92 -1.35
N PHE A 162 -10.23 -5.08 -1.50
CA PHE A 162 -10.48 -6.02 -2.58
C PHE A 162 -10.46 -7.45 -2.04
N THR A 163 -10.91 -8.40 -2.86
CA THR A 163 -10.82 -9.82 -2.55
C THR A 163 -9.74 -10.49 -3.39
N LEU A 164 -8.79 -11.17 -2.76
CA LEU A 164 -7.85 -12.06 -3.44
C LEU A 164 -8.47 -13.44 -3.60
N SER A 165 -8.58 -13.93 -4.82
CA SER A 165 -9.13 -15.25 -5.14
C SER A 165 -8.21 -16.37 -4.65
N LEU A 166 -8.84 -17.47 -4.24
CA LEU A 166 -8.17 -18.73 -3.95
C LEU A 166 -7.81 -19.43 -5.26
N THR A 167 -6.54 -19.76 -5.44
CA THR A 167 -5.99 -20.42 -6.63
C THR A 167 -5.40 -21.76 -6.22
N THR A 168 -5.92 -22.83 -6.82
CA THR A 168 -5.37 -24.18 -6.66
C THR A 168 -4.49 -24.45 -7.87
N ALA A 169 -3.18 -24.51 -7.67
CA ALA A 169 -2.22 -24.75 -8.73
C ALA A 169 -0.98 -25.44 -8.18
N PHE A 170 -0.36 -26.28 -8.99
CA PHE A 170 0.92 -26.90 -8.67
C PHE A 170 1.70 -27.18 -9.95
N SER A 171 3.02 -27.19 -9.83
CA SER A 171 3.93 -27.63 -10.87
C SER A 171 4.39 -29.05 -10.57
N ILE A 172 4.41 -29.91 -11.60
CA ILE A 172 4.85 -31.30 -11.51
C ILE A 172 6.20 -31.45 -12.20
N GLY A 173 7.15 -32.11 -11.55
CA GLY A 173 8.42 -32.49 -12.18
C GLY A 173 8.92 -33.82 -11.65
N PRO A 174 9.43 -34.74 -12.49
CA PRO A 174 9.59 -34.62 -13.95
C PRO A 174 8.25 -34.82 -14.71
N SER A 175 8.18 -34.38 -15.97
CA SER A 175 6.96 -34.50 -16.82
C SER A 175 6.71 -35.91 -17.35
N ALA A 176 7.70 -36.79 -17.26
CA ALA A 176 7.61 -38.19 -17.60
C ALA A 176 8.51 -38.99 -16.66
N LEU A 177 8.06 -40.17 -16.25
CA LEU A 177 8.87 -41.12 -15.50
C LEU A 177 9.77 -41.90 -16.44
N THR A 178 10.98 -42.24 -16.00
CA THR A 178 11.94 -43.01 -16.77
C THR A 178 12.45 -44.22 -15.99
N TRP A 179 12.86 -45.25 -16.72
CA TRP A 179 13.53 -46.45 -16.20
C TRP A 179 14.75 -46.73 -17.06
N ALA A 180 15.84 -47.18 -16.44
CA ALA A 180 17.08 -47.45 -17.17
C ALA A 180 16.93 -48.65 -18.13
N THR A 181 16.37 -49.76 -17.65
CA THR A 181 16.04 -50.94 -18.46
C THR A 181 14.92 -51.70 -17.77
N LEU A 182 13.89 -52.08 -18.51
CA LEU A 182 12.81 -52.94 -18.04
C LEU A 182 12.87 -54.26 -18.81
N ASN A 183 13.00 -55.37 -18.09
CA ASN A 183 12.95 -56.70 -18.67
C ASN A 183 11.59 -57.34 -18.39
N THR A 184 11.18 -58.33 -19.19
CA THR A 184 9.91 -59.05 -18.97
C THR A 184 9.84 -59.80 -17.63
N SER A 185 11.00 -60.03 -17.01
CA SER A 185 11.12 -60.63 -15.67
C SER A 185 11.34 -59.61 -14.55
N SER A 186 11.45 -58.33 -14.87
CA SER A 186 11.62 -57.27 -13.87
C SER A 186 10.34 -57.15 -13.03
N LEU A 187 10.51 -57.05 -11.72
CA LEU A 187 9.43 -56.87 -10.76
C LEU A 187 9.82 -55.71 -9.85
N ASN A 188 8.86 -54.87 -9.47
CA ASN A 188 9.04 -53.81 -8.47
C ASN A 188 10.17 -52.83 -8.81
N GLU A 189 10.22 -52.35 -10.06
CA GLU A 189 11.23 -51.40 -10.53
C GLU A 189 10.79 -49.96 -10.29
N THR A 190 11.46 -49.26 -9.36
CA THR A 190 11.27 -47.82 -9.14
C THR A 190 11.83 -47.02 -10.34
N SER A 191 11.17 -45.93 -10.70
CA SER A 191 11.66 -45.02 -11.74
C SER A 191 13.01 -44.40 -11.35
N ASN A 192 13.90 -44.20 -12.31
CA ASN A 192 15.23 -43.63 -12.04
C ASN A 192 15.25 -42.10 -11.91
N ASN A 193 14.12 -41.44 -12.17
CA ASN A 193 13.90 -40.01 -11.95
C ASN A 193 12.86 -39.74 -10.85
N ASP A 194 12.86 -40.63 -9.85
CA ASP A 194 12.15 -40.48 -8.59
C ASP A 194 12.93 -39.56 -7.62
N PRO A 195 12.26 -38.68 -6.84
CA PRO A 195 10.81 -38.51 -6.76
C PRO A 195 10.20 -37.62 -7.84
N MET A 196 8.92 -37.89 -8.12
CA MET A 196 8.05 -36.89 -8.75
C MET A 196 7.66 -35.82 -7.73
N LEU A 197 8.20 -34.63 -7.91
CA LEU A 197 7.93 -33.45 -7.08
C LEU A 197 6.64 -32.76 -7.52
N LEU A 198 5.74 -32.58 -6.56
CA LEU A 198 4.53 -31.75 -6.66
C LEU A 198 4.77 -30.46 -5.89
N ASN A 199 5.07 -29.36 -6.58
CA ASN A 199 5.31 -28.07 -5.95
C ASN A 199 4.06 -27.20 -6.00
N ASN A 200 3.51 -26.79 -4.85
CA ASN A 200 2.38 -25.86 -4.82
C ASN A 200 2.80 -24.52 -5.43
N THR A 201 2.05 -24.05 -6.42
CA THR A 201 2.29 -22.76 -7.09
C THR A 201 1.11 -21.79 -6.92
N GLY A 202 0.08 -22.19 -6.17
CA GLY A 202 -1.07 -21.35 -5.82
C GLY A 202 -1.11 -20.97 -4.34
N ASN A 203 -2.06 -20.09 -3.98
CA ASN A 203 -2.25 -19.65 -2.59
C ASN A 203 -3.23 -20.54 -1.79
N LYS A 204 -3.73 -21.62 -2.39
CA LYS A 204 -4.44 -22.65 -1.63
C LYS A 204 -3.43 -23.52 -0.90
N ASN A 205 -3.53 -23.58 0.42
CA ASN A 205 -2.77 -24.55 1.19
C ASN A 205 -3.23 -25.97 0.84
N ILE A 206 -2.29 -26.83 0.45
CA ILE A 206 -2.53 -28.24 0.12
C ILE A 206 -2.01 -29.07 1.29
N THR A 207 -2.91 -29.50 2.17
CA THR A 207 -2.57 -30.36 3.31
C THR A 207 -2.77 -31.83 2.96
N THR A 208 -2.00 -32.72 3.55
CA THR A 208 -2.32 -34.16 3.53
C THR A 208 -3.66 -34.39 4.27
N PRO A 209 -4.59 -35.21 3.74
CA PRO A 209 -4.48 -36.15 2.62
C PRO A 209 -5.06 -35.64 1.28
N SER A 210 -5.00 -34.34 0.98
CA SER A 210 -5.69 -33.75 -0.18
C SER A 210 -5.13 -34.15 -1.55
N ILE A 211 -4.02 -34.89 -1.59
CA ILE A 211 -3.43 -35.42 -2.83
C ILE A 211 -4.04 -36.79 -3.10
N GLN A 212 -4.75 -36.90 -4.22
CA GLN A 212 -5.35 -38.16 -4.69
C GLN A 212 -4.76 -38.52 -6.04
N VAL A 213 -4.30 -39.77 -6.17
CA VAL A 213 -3.77 -40.30 -7.42
C VAL A 213 -4.80 -41.25 -8.01
N THR A 214 -5.22 -40.98 -9.24
CA THR A 214 -6.08 -41.90 -10.01
C THR A 214 -5.22 -42.57 -11.07
N VAL A 215 -5.17 -43.90 -11.03
CA VAL A 215 -4.45 -44.70 -12.02
C VAL A 215 -5.48 -45.38 -12.92
N ILE A 216 -5.29 -45.32 -14.23
CA ILE A 216 -6.20 -45.91 -15.23
C ILE A 216 -5.45 -46.93 -16.09
N ASN A 217 -6.14 -47.96 -16.55
CA ASN A 217 -5.56 -48.93 -17.48
C ASN A 217 -5.28 -48.26 -18.82
N LEU A 218 -4.11 -48.53 -19.40
CA LEU A 218 -3.86 -48.19 -20.81
C LEU A 218 -4.31 -49.38 -21.66
N ILE A 219 -5.33 -49.18 -22.49
CA ILE A 219 -5.90 -50.22 -23.35
C ILE A 219 -5.21 -50.15 -24.72
N GLY A 220 -4.97 -51.29 -25.35
CA GLY A 220 -4.35 -51.38 -26.67
C GLY A 220 -5.20 -50.69 -27.74
N GLU A 221 -4.57 -49.88 -28.59
CA GLU A 221 -5.25 -49.09 -29.63
C GLU A 221 -5.96 -49.96 -30.68
N THR A 222 -5.40 -51.14 -31.00
CA THR A 222 -5.98 -52.07 -31.98
C THR A 222 -6.74 -53.24 -31.33
N ASN A 223 -6.31 -53.66 -30.14
CA ASN A 223 -6.91 -54.79 -29.43
C ASN A 223 -7.22 -54.41 -27.98
N ALA A 224 -8.51 -54.22 -27.67
CA ALA A 224 -8.98 -53.87 -26.34
C ALA A 224 -8.77 -54.97 -25.28
N SER A 225 -8.42 -56.20 -25.69
CA SER A 225 -8.05 -57.27 -24.75
C SER A 225 -6.61 -57.14 -24.23
N GLN A 226 -5.79 -56.27 -24.82
CA GLN A 226 -4.44 -55.97 -24.37
C GLN A 226 -4.48 -54.69 -23.53
N TYR A 227 -3.84 -54.72 -22.37
CA TYR A 227 -3.77 -53.54 -21.52
C TYR A 227 -2.53 -53.55 -20.62
N LEU A 228 -2.04 -52.36 -20.29
CA LEU A 228 -1.14 -52.16 -19.15
C LEU A 228 -2.03 -51.92 -17.92
N ASN A 229 -2.04 -52.90 -17.02
CA ASN A 229 -2.91 -52.88 -15.86
C ASN A 229 -2.43 -51.85 -14.83
N ALA A 230 -3.30 -50.90 -14.48
CA ALA A 230 -3.10 -49.93 -13.41
C ALA A 230 -2.76 -50.60 -12.07
N SER A 231 -3.25 -51.82 -11.82
CA SER A 231 -2.96 -52.55 -10.57
C SER A 231 -1.51 -52.98 -10.42
N ASN A 232 -0.70 -52.87 -11.48
CA ASN A 232 0.73 -53.20 -11.44
C ASN A 232 1.60 -51.98 -11.08
N PHE A 233 0.99 -50.81 -10.84
CA PHE A 233 1.67 -49.59 -10.45
C PHE A 233 1.31 -49.21 -9.02
N THR A 234 2.29 -48.75 -8.28
CA THR A 234 2.14 -48.21 -6.94
C THR A 234 2.75 -46.81 -6.89
N VAL A 235 2.22 -45.96 -6.01
CA VAL A 235 2.74 -44.62 -5.75
C VAL A 235 2.77 -44.45 -4.25
N ASP A 236 3.89 -43.95 -3.74
CA ASP A 236 4.04 -43.60 -2.33
C ASP A 236 4.53 -42.15 -2.18
N LEU A 237 4.29 -41.60 -0.99
CA LEU A 237 4.79 -40.29 -0.60
C LEU A 237 6.13 -40.41 0.16
N ASP A 238 6.44 -41.58 0.71
CA ASP A 238 7.69 -41.86 1.40
C ASP A 238 8.78 -42.19 0.38
N THR A 239 9.70 -41.26 0.18
CA THR A 239 10.88 -41.45 -0.67
C THR A 239 12.01 -42.03 0.18
N GLY A 240 12.49 -43.23 -0.13
CA GLY A 240 13.55 -43.87 0.65
C GLY A 240 14.01 -45.17 0.01
N GLY A 241 15.28 -45.21 -0.41
CA GLY A 241 15.85 -46.32 -1.17
C GLY A 241 15.55 -47.70 -0.56
N SER A 242 15.29 -48.67 -1.43
CA SER A 242 14.81 -50.06 -1.23
C SER A 242 13.42 -50.34 -1.81
N ASN A 243 12.98 -49.57 -2.82
CA ASN A 243 11.68 -49.74 -3.50
C ASN A 243 10.53 -49.73 -2.50
N ILE A 244 10.57 -48.82 -1.51
CA ILE A 244 9.57 -48.75 -0.46
C ILE A 244 8.17 -48.51 -1.04
N GLU A 245 8.10 -47.84 -2.20
CA GLU A 245 6.87 -47.63 -2.96
C GLU A 245 6.27 -48.94 -3.50
N CYS A 246 7.09 -49.98 -3.67
CA CYS A 246 6.69 -51.30 -4.15
C CYS A 246 6.38 -52.28 -3.00
N LEU A 247 6.58 -51.89 -1.74
CA LEU A 247 6.30 -52.74 -0.58
C LEU A 247 4.84 -52.54 -0.14
N THR A 248 4.10 -53.64 -0.04
CA THR A 248 2.65 -53.66 0.31
C THR A 248 2.30 -53.13 1.70
N ASN A 249 3.29 -52.70 2.48
CA ASN A 249 3.16 -52.27 3.88
C ASN A 249 3.40 -50.76 4.07
N ALA A 250 3.37 -49.95 3.02
CA ALA A 250 3.45 -48.52 3.19
C ALA A 250 2.21 -48.01 3.96
N SER A 251 2.43 -47.59 5.20
CA SER A 251 1.41 -47.12 6.13
C SER A 251 0.78 -45.78 5.73
N THR A 252 1.25 -45.19 4.62
CA THR A 252 1.08 -43.77 4.27
C THR A 252 0.80 -43.53 2.78
N GLY A 253 0.83 -44.58 1.95
CA GLY A 253 0.57 -44.52 0.51
C GLY A 253 -0.91 -44.46 0.12
N ALA A 254 -1.18 -44.02 -1.11
CA ALA A 254 -2.52 -43.93 -1.68
C ALA A 254 -3.16 -45.32 -1.78
N ARG A 255 -3.94 -45.69 -0.76
CA ARG A 255 -4.74 -46.91 -0.75
C ARG A 255 -5.76 -46.82 -1.88
N LYS A 256 -5.79 -47.86 -2.72
CA LYS A 256 -6.87 -48.16 -3.67
C LYS A 256 -8.24 -47.82 -3.06
N LEU A 257 -8.91 -46.80 -3.60
CA LEU A 257 -10.34 -46.67 -3.45
C LEU A 257 -10.96 -47.64 -4.46
N TYR A 258 -11.63 -48.66 -3.94
CA TYR A 258 -12.39 -49.63 -4.73
C TYR A 258 -13.58 -48.96 -5.42
#